data_AF-A0A060X9J0-F1
#
_entry.id   AF-A0A060X9J0-F1
#
_cell.length_a   1.000
_cell.length_b   1.000
_cell.length_c   1.000
_cell.angle_alpha   90.00
_cell.angle_beta   90.00
_cell.angle_gamma   90.00
#
_symmetry.space_group_name_H-M   'P 1'
#
loop_
_entity.id
_entity.type
_entity.pdbx_description
1 polymer ?
#
loop_
_entity_poly.entity_id
_entity_poly.type
_entity_poly.pdbx_seq_one_letter_code
_entity_poly.pdbx_strand_id
1 'polypeptide(L)'
;MDNTVAIARIEQLSPFPFDQVKVETDRYPNADLVWCQEEHKNQGYYDYVKPRLRTTVDRTRPVWYAGRGPAAAPATGNKAAHLVELQRFLDTAFNLDAFTGQS
;
A
#
# COMPACT_ATOMS: atom_id res chain seq x y z
N MET A 1 18.44 7.71 6.48
CA MET A 1 17.03 7.28 6.55
C MET A 1 16.17 8.53 6.75
N ASP A 2 16.45 9.62 6.05
CA ASP A 2 16.12 9.96 4.65
C ASP A 2 14.63 10.31 4.54
N ASN A 3 14.35 11.62 4.58
CA ASN A 3 13.04 12.29 4.53
C ASN A 3 12.24 12.04 3.22
N THR A 4 12.46 10.91 2.55
CA THR A 4 11.88 10.59 1.23
C THR A 4 10.60 9.76 1.33
N VAL A 5 10.35 9.10 2.46
CA VAL A 5 9.16 8.25 2.68
C VAL A 5 8.32 8.80 3.82
N ALA A 6 7.03 9.02 3.57
CA ALA A 6 6.03 9.35 4.58
C ALA A 6 5.09 8.14 4.78
N ILE A 7 4.84 7.77 6.04
CA ILE A 7 3.93 6.68 6.40
C ILE A 7 2.67 7.28 7.02
N ALA A 8 1.53 7.04 6.41
CA ALA A 8 0.21 7.36 6.94
C ALA A 8 -0.58 6.09 7.26
N ARG A 9 -1.40 6.12 8.30
CA ARG A 9 -2.28 5.01 8.69
C ARG A 9 -3.73 5.37 8.46
N ILE A 10 -4.50 4.43 7.92
CA ILE A 10 -5.95 4.52 7.81
C ILE A 10 -6.57 3.70 8.94
N GLU A 11 -6.87 4.35 10.06
CA GLU A 11 -7.41 3.70 11.26
C GLU A 11 -8.87 3.25 11.09
N GLN A 12 -9.63 3.92 10.22
CA GLN A 12 -11.00 3.56 9.87
C GLN A 12 -11.09 3.27 8.38
N LEU A 13 -11.31 2.02 8.00
CA LEU A 13 -11.43 1.62 6.61
C LEU A 13 -12.85 1.80 6.06
N SER A 14 -13.87 1.60 6.89
CA SER A 14 -15.28 1.73 6.49
C SER A 14 -16.12 2.40 7.58
N PRO A 15 -16.92 3.44 7.25
CA PRO A 15 -16.94 4.11 5.94
C PRO A 15 -15.59 4.76 5.63
N PHE A 16 -15.21 4.77 4.35
CA PHE A 16 -13.89 5.24 3.92
C PHE A 16 -13.73 6.75 4.17
N PRO A 17 -12.65 7.20 4.84
CA PRO A 17 -12.50 8.56 5.31
C PRO A 17 -11.93 9.49 4.22
N PHE A 18 -12.73 9.79 3.19
CA PHE A 18 -12.31 10.58 2.02
C PHE A 18 -11.66 11.92 2.38
N ASP A 19 -12.24 12.69 3.29
CA ASP A 19 -11.76 14.02 3.65
C ASP A 19 -10.38 13.95 4.32
N GLN A 20 -10.17 12.99 5.22
CA GLN A 20 -8.90 12.82 5.93
C GLN A 20 -7.80 12.32 4.98
N VAL A 21 -8.12 11.36 4.11
CA VAL A 21 -7.18 10.87 3.10
C VAL A 21 -6.80 11.99 2.14
N LYS A 22 -7.77 12.82 1.72
CA LYS A 22 -7.51 13.96 0.84
C LYS A 22 -6.53 14.95 1.46
N VAL A 23 -6.81 15.37 2.70
CA VAL A 23 -5.95 16.29 3.44
C VAL A 23 -4.52 15.75 3.55
N GLU A 24 -4.34 14.45 3.76
CA GLU A 24 -3.01 13.86 3.87
C GLU A 24 -2.32 13.75 2.51
N THR A 25 -3.02 13.33 1.44
CA THR A 25 -2.43 13.22 0.11
C THR A 25 -2.05 14.56 -0.50
N ASP A 26 -2.78 15.64 -0.16
CA ASP A 26 -2.53 17.00 -0.62
C ASP A 26 -1.27 17.62 0.03
N ARG A 27 -0.82 17.09 1.19
CA ARG A 27 0.48 17.48 1.79
C ARG A 27 1.68 17.02 0.96
N TYR A 28 1.49 15.98 0.15
CA TYR A 28 2.53 15.36 -0.66
C TYR A 28 2.08 15.22 -2.13
N PRO A 29 1.89 16.34 -2.85
CA PRO A 29 1.31 16.32 -4.20
C PRO A 29 2.16 15.58 -5.23
N ASN A 30 3.49 15.57 -5.05
CA ASN A 30 4.45 14.96 -5.96
C ASN A 30 4.90 13.55 -5.55
N ALA A 31 4.38 12.99 -4.46
CA ALA A 31 4.80 11.67 -4.00
C ALA A 31 4.13 10.53 -4.79
N ASP A 32 4.76 9.37 -4.85
CA ASP A 32 4.08 8.14 -5.23
C ASP A 32 3.18 7.63 -4.09
N LEU A 33 2.02 7.07 -4.43
CA LEU A 33 1.09 6.50 -3.44
C LEU A 33 1.22 5.00 -3.44
N VAL A 34 1.55 4.42 -2.28
CA VAL A 34 1.70 2.98 -2.10
C VAL A 34 0.74 2.52 -1.02
N TRP A 35 -0.14 1.56 -1.35
CA TRP A 35 -0.91 0.83 -0.34
C TRP A 35 -0.08 -0.32 0.20
N CYS A 36 0.17 -0.31 1.50
CA CYS A 36 1.01 -1.26 2.20
C CYS A 36 0.15 -2.16 3.11
N GLN A 37 0.21 -3.48 2.95
CA GLN A 37 -0.50 -4.43 3.82
C GLN A 37 0.25 -5.76 4.01
N GLU A 38 0.08 -6.39 5.17
CA GLU A 38 0.68 -7.69 5.46
C GLU A 38 -0.07 -8.84 4.78
N GLU A 39 -1.39 -8.71 4.57
CA GLU A 39 -2.21 -9.73 3.93
C GLU A 39 -1.86 -9.89 2.43
N HIS A 40 -2.20 -11.06 1.88
CA HIS A 40 -2.11 -11.30 0.43
C HIS A 40 -2.95 -10.30 -0.37
N LYS A 41 -2.53 -9.99 -1.60
CA LYS A 41 -3.15 -8.95 -2.44
C LYS A 41 -4.66 -9.16 -2.70
N ASN A 42 -5.08 -10.41 -2.79
CA ASN A 42 -6.48 -10.83 -2.94
C ASN A 42 -7.21 -10.98 -1.60
N GLN A 43 -6.58 -10.57 -0.51
CA GLN A 43 -7.08 -10.55 0.85
C GLN A 43 -6.85 -9.14 1.44
N GLY A 44 -7.31 -8.93 2.67
CA GLY A 44 -7.23 -7.61 3.29
C GLY A 44 -8.10 -6.59 2.54
N TYR A 45 -7.59 -5.37 2.43
CA TYR A 45 -8.41 -4.22 2.01
C TYR A 45 -7.97 -3.57 0.71
N TYR A 46 -6.95 -4.09 0.04
CA TYR A 46 -6.42 -3.49 -1.18
C TYR A 46 -7.51 -3.24 -2.24
N ASP A 47 -8.34 -4.24 -2.56
CA ASP A 47 -9.39 -4.09 -3.57
C ASP A 47 -10.53 -3.14 -3.12
N TYR A 48 -10.72 -2.97 -1.80
CA TYR A 48 -11.64 -1.99 -1.24
C TYR A 48 -11.06 -0.57 -1.28
N VAL A 49 -9.80 -0.40 -0.86
CA VAL A 49 -9.16 0.92 -0.68
C VAL A 49 -8.71 1.51 -2.00
N LYS A 50 -8.11 0.72 -2.90
CA LYS A 50 -7.55 1.19 -4.17
C LYS A 50 -8.49 2.09 -4.98
N PRO A 51 -9.74 1.69 -5.32
CA PRO A 51 -10.61 2.54 -6.11
C PRO A 51 -10.97 3.84 -5.38
N ARG A 52 -11.10 3.81 -4.05
CA ARG A 52 -11.47 4.97 -3.23
C ARG A 52 -10.32 5.96 -3.11
N LEU A 53 -9.10 5.46 -2.88
CA LEU A 53 -7.89 6.27 -2.84
C LEU A 53 -7.60 6.91 -4.21
N ARG A 54 -7.84 6.19 -5.31
CA ARG A 54 -7.81 6.77 -6.67
C ARG A 54 -8.84 7.87 -6.87
N THR A 55 -10.05 7.73 -6.33
CA THR A 55 -11.06 8.78 -6.38
C THR A 55 -10.63 10.01 -5.58
N THR A 56 -10.04 9.84 -4.40
CA THR A 56 -9.56 10.95 -3.56
C THR A 56 -8.53 11.84 -4.26
N VAL A 57 -7.69 11.25 -5.12
CA VAL A 57 -6.65 11.99 -5.88
C VAL A 57 -7.05 12.27 -7.33
N ASP A 58 -8.35 12.25 -7.64
CA ASP A 58 -8.90 12.50 -8.98
C ASP A 58 -8.26 11.64 -10.09
N ARG A 59 -7.77 10.45 -9.70
CA ARG A 59 -7.06 9.51 -10.57
C ARG A 59 -5.80 10.08 -11.23
N THR A 60 -5.29 11.21 -10.74
CA THR A 60 -4.08 11.89 -11.24
C THR A 60 -2.80 11.11 -10.95
N ARG A 61 -2.82 10.28 -9.89
CA ARG A 61 -1.68 9.49 -9.43
C ARG A 61 -2.01 7.99 -9.43
N PRO A 62 -1.08 7.11 -9.84
CA PRO A 62 -1.23 5.68 -9.63
C PRO A 62 -1.22 5.35 -8.13
N VAL A 63 -1.86 4.23 -7.77
CA VAL A 63 -1.80 3.66 -6.41
C VAL A 63 -1.14 2.30 -6.53
N TRP A 64 0.11 2.25 -6.07
CA TRP A 64 0.94 1.06 -6.05
C TRP A 64 0.55 0.14 -4.91
N TYR A 65 1.04 -1.10 -4.98
CA TYR A 65 0.80 -2.11 -3.96
C TYR A 65 2.13 -2.63 -3.42
N ALA A 66 2.31 -2.54 -2.12
CA ALA A 66 3.37 -3.22 -1.38
C ALA A 66 2.71 -4.21 -0.40
N GLY A 67 2.96 -5.49 -0.59
CA GLY A 67 2.33 -6.53 0.22
C GLY A 67 2.61 -7.91 -0.37
N ARG A 68 2.06 -8.95 0.25
CA ARG A 68 2.24 -10.31 -0.25
C ARG A 68 1.51 -10.47 -1.59
N GLY A 69 2.09 -11.24 -2.50
CA GLY A 69 1.41 -11.64 -3.74
C GLY A 69 0.12 -12.42 -3.46
N PRO A 70 -0.79 -12.59 -4.44
CA PRO A 70 -2.04 -13.32 -4.21
C PRO A 70 -1.78 -14.77 -3.82
N ALA A 71 -2.57 -15.30 -2.88
CA ALA A 71 -2.52 -16.71 -2.47
C ALA A 71 -3.91 -17.25 -2.15
N ALA A 72 -4.09 -18.56 -2.33
CA ALA A 72 -5.34 -19.25 -2.01
C ALA A 72 -5.52 -19.46 -0.50
N ALA A 73 -4.43 -19.65 0.24
CA ALA A 73 -4.44 -19.80 1.70
C ALA A 73 -4.13 -18.46 2.40
N PRO A 74 -4.70 -18.19 3.59
CA PRO A 74 -4.45 -16.94 4.32
C PRO A 74 -3.03 -16.82 4.88
N ALA A 75 -2.39 -17.96 5.17
CA ALA A 75 -1.01 -18.01 5.67
C ALA A 75 -0.32 -19.29 5.16
N THR A 76 0.95 -19.16 4.77
CA THR A 76 1.83 -20.31 4.61
C THR A 76 2.08 -20.93 5.98
N GLY A 77 1.76 -22.22 6.17
CA GLY A 77 1.93 -22.93 7.45
C GLY A 77 3.39 -23.11 7.90
N ASN A 78 4.36 -22.57 7.14
CA ASN A 78 5.78 -22.64 7.43
C ASN A 78 6.30 -21.25 7.87
N LYS A 79 6.71 -21.14 9.14
CA LYS A 79 7.25 -19.91 9.75
C LYS A 79 8.45 -19.33 8.99
N ALA A 80 9.31 -20.18 8.43
CA ALA A 80 10.47 -19.71 7.67
C ALA A 80 10.06 -19.01 6.37
N ALA A 81 9.06 -19.56 5.66
CA ALA A 81 8.51 -18.94 4.45
C ALA A 81 7.85 -17.59 4.78
N HIS A 82 7.11 -17.53 5.88
CA HIS A 82 6.47 -16.30 6.34
C HIS A 82 7.49 -15.17 6.62
N LEU A 83 8.63 -15.48 7.26
CA LEU A 83 9.69 -14.49 7.52
C LEU A 83 10.36 -13.99 6.24
N VAL A 84 10.58 -14.87 5.26
CA VAL A 84 11.14 -14.49 3.95
C VAL A 84 10.16 -13.59 3.18
N GLU A 85 8.87 -13.91 3.21
CA GLU A 85 7.82 -13.06 2.61
C GLU A 85 7.73 -11.69 3.28
N LEU A 86 7.81 -11.65 4.62
CA LEU A 86 7.79 -10.40 5.38
C LEU A 86 9.00 -9.53 5.06
N GLN A 87 10.20 -10.11 4.99
CA GLN A 87 11.40 -9.36 4.63
C GLN A 87 11.29 -8.79 3.20
N ARG A 88 10.88 -9.61 2.23
CA ARG A 88 10.68 -9.17 0.85
C ARG A 88 9.66 -8.04 0.75
N PHE A 89 8.60 -8.11 1.56
CA PHE A 89 7.59 -7.07 1.64
C PHE A 89 8.18 -5.75 2.15
N LEU A 90 8.92 -5.78 3.27
CA LEU A 90 9.56 -4.60 3.83
C LEU A 90 10.56 -3.98 2.86
N ASP A 91 11.39 -4.81 2.21
CA ASP A 91 12.36 -4.37 1.20
C ASP A 91 11.65 -3.67 0.03
N THR A 92 10.48 -4.18 -0.39
CA THR A 92 9.69 -3.57 -1.47
C THR A 92 9.05 -2.24 -1.02
N ALA A 93 8.50 -2.18 0.19
CA ALA A 93 7.81 -0.99 0.70
C ALA A 93 8.74 0.24 0.82
N PHE A 94 10.02 0.02 1.11
CA PHE A 94 11.02 1.09 1.24
C PHE A 94 11.92 1.28 0.02
N ASN A 95 11.72 0.52 -1.06
CA ASN A 95 12.49 0.68 -2.29
C ASN A 95 11.83 1.71 -3.22
N LEU A 96 12.43 2.91 -3.32
CA LEU A 96 11.94 4.00 -4.16
C LEU A 96 11.90 3.63 -5.65
N ASP A 97 12.84 2.81 -6.12
CA ASP A 97 12.93 2.39 -7.52
C ASP A 97 11.89 1.31 -7.88
N ALA A 98 11.28 0.66 -6.87
CA ALA A 98 10.27 -0.38 -7.10
C ALA A 98 8.97 0.16 -7.70
N PHE A 99 8.75 1.48 -7.59
CA PHE A 99 7.52 2.15 -8.01
C PHE A 99 7.73 3.12 -9.18
N THR A 100 8.97 3.39 -9.56
CA THR A 100 9.28 4.21 -10.74
C THR A 100 9.09 3.41 -12.03
N GLY A 101 8.22 3.89 -12.94
CA GLY A 101 8.17 3.41 -14.34
C GLY A 101 7.21 2.28 -14.68
N GLN A 102 6.36 1.80 -13.76
CA GLN A 102 5.31 0.81 -14.08
C GLN A 102 3.97 1.47 -14.47
N SER A 103 3.99 2.45 -15.38
CA SER A 103 2.76 3.11 -15.88
C SER A 103 1.98 2.25 -16.86
#